data_AF-G0NUX0-F1
#
_entry.id   AF-G0NUX0-F1
#
_cell.length_a   1.000
_cell.length_b   1.000
_cell.length_c   1.000
_cell.angle_alpha   90.00
_cell.angle_beta   90.00
_cell.angle_gamma   90.00
#
_symmetry.space_group_name_H-M   'P 1'
#
loop_
_entity.id
_entity.type
_entity.pdbx_description
1 polymer ?
#
loop_
_entity_poly.entity_id
_entity_poly.type
_entity_poly.pdbx_seq_one_letter_code
_entity_poly.pdbx_strand_id
1 'polypeptide(L)'
;MEEHDIRKTINRIFIIFDLKTHIGPTNCENILEWVTKTLINSNFQKLPDFVYKEVPIAKSFRAKKVMQSMDPHSKRRIQTQIINNLKAGLCWWTIISLRQVLVPVRVAVGFQNCWKHGFVKIFNREMKDFKERYKVQRLIDEHSIKTASRSGENILKFLVVNNKLRPIVRPVTENSNETIKKKMNWKKVNSLLSWCLESNGITRQTIESSCQVVSNFLKKNSESENLFVYTADITKCFAHIGHQLSLEIIQELLKKERVLWVTCAKGKDERGFTKLFYCSADSKEQLSERVKKKMASKHVTDYTEQYTDKYSTTWLLSILESLLSSYYYKRGPTYFRIGNGVPQGHPLSSLLALMYLADFERKYWNKEKKDPRITYCRYEDDYIFLTTQKEIFEQMIKPLLTGDNTHKLKANMDKSKASEDRRELEWCGVQMDLKEGKFSRRRLCKDGVRKRFFIKL
;
A
#
# COMPACT_ATOMS: atom_id res chain seq x y z
N MET A 1 -4.82 20.36 10.59
CA MET A 1 -5.54 21.54 10.05
C MET A 1 -5.28 22.67 10.99
N GLU A 2 -5.08 23.86 10.44
CA GLU A 2 -5.01 25.07 11.26
C GLU A 2 -6.43 25.52 11.62
N GLU A 3 -6.59 26.04 12.83
CA GLU A 3 -7.86 26.53 13.38
C GLU A 3 -8.61 27.47 12.42
N HIS A 4 -7.84 28.27 11.67
CA HIS A 4 -8.34 29.23 10.71
C HIS A 4 -9.29 28.64 9.66
N ASP A 5 -8.94 27.49 9.06
CA ASP A 5 -9.73 26.87 7.99
C ASP A 5 -11.08 26.33 8.49
N ILE A 6 -11.08 25.80 9.73
CA ILE A 6 -12.29 25.31 10.40
C ILE A 6 -13.24 26.48 10.60
N ARG A 7 -12.75 27.55 11.23
CA ARG A 7 -13.54 28.74 11.54
C ARG A 7 -14.14 29.36 10.27
N LYS A 8 -13.32 29.51 9.22
CA LYS A 8 -13.75 30.06 7.93
C LYS A 8 -14.89 29.25 7.30
N THR A 9 -14.85 27.93 7.39
CA THR A 9 -15.89 27.06 6.83
C THR A 9 -17.18 27.14 7.63
N ILE A 10 -17.10 27.09 8.96
CA ILE A 10 -18.28 27.21 9.81
C ILE A 10 -18.95 28.58 9.65
N ASN A 11 -18.15 29.65 9.55
CA ASN A 11 -18.67 30.99 9.28
C ASN A 11 -19.38 31.08 7.92
N ARG A 12 -18.90 30.37 6.90
CA ARG A 12 -19.64 30.27 5.62
C ARG A 12 -20.98 29.57 5.79
N ILE A 13 -21.06 28.51 6.58
CA ILE A 13 -22.33 27.84 6.90
C ILE A 13 -23.27 28.83 7.60
N PHE A 14 -22.76 29.59 8.58
CA PHE A 14 -23.57 30.59 9.28
C PHE A 14 -24.12 31.67 8.35
N ILE A 15 -23.34 32.10 7.36
CA ILE A 15 -23.77 33.06 6.34
C ILE A 15 -24.84 32.44 5.42
N ILE A 16 -24.61 31.23 4.91
CA ILE A 16 -25.53 30.56 3.97
C ILE A 16 -26.92 30.38 4.57
N PHE A 17 -27.01 30.08 5.87
CA PHE A 17 -28.26 29.85 6.58
C PHE A 17 -28.74 31.06 7.39
N ASP A 18 -28.10 32.22 7.24
CA ASP A 18 -28.39 33.44 7.99
C ASP A 18 -28.54 33.22 9.51
N LEU A 19 -27.71 32.31 10.07
CA LEU A 19 -27.84 31.90 11.47
C LEU A 19 -27.60 33.08 12.42
N LYS A 20 -26.79 34.06 12.02
CA LYS A 20 -26.53 35.25 12.82
C LYS A 20 -27.81 36.04 13.11
N THR A 21 -28.74 36.06 12.15
CA THR A 21 -30.06 36.71 12.29
C THR A 21 -31.02 35.87 13.14
N HIS A 22 -30.97 34.54 12.99
CA HIS A 22 -31.88 33.64 13.69
C HIS A 22 -31.50 33.36 15.16
N ILE A 23 -30.21 33.20 15.45
CA ILE A 23 -29.73 32.80 16.78
C ILE A 23 -28.78 33.83 17.40
N GLY A 24 -28.39 34.88 16.69
CA GLY A 24 -27.57 35.97 17.22
C GLY A 24 -26.04 35.72 17.12
N PRO A 25 -25.25 36.80 17.04
CA PRO A 25 -23.79 36.75 16.82
C PRO A 25 -23.03 35.99 17.90
N THR A 26 -23.38 36.20 19.18
CA THR A 26 -22.71 35.55 20.32
C THR A 26 -22.86 34.03 20.27
N ASN A 27 -24.02 33.54 19.84
CA ASN A 27 -24.27 32.11 19.75
C ASN A 27 -23.54 31.49 18.57
N CYS A 28 -23.53 32.17 17.42
CA CYS A 28 -22.67 31.78 16.31
C CYS A 28 -21.21 31.63 16.78
N GLU A 29 -20.65 32.61 17.51
CA GLU A 29 -19.27 32.51 18.00
C GLU A 29 -19.08 31.37 19.00
N ASN A 30 -20.02 31.13 19.91
CA ASN A 30 -19.97 30.00 20.84
C ASN A 30 -20.00 28.64 20.11
N ILE A 31 -20.84 28.52 19.08
CA ILE A 31 -20.91 27.31 18.24
C ILE A 31 -19.61 27.16 17.46
N LEU A 32 -19.10 28.25 16.87
CA LEU A 32 -17.84 28.29 16.15
C LEU A 32 -16.71 27.75 17.02
N GLU A 33 -16.57 28.29 18.24
CA GLU A 33 -15.54 27.91 19.20
C GLU A 33 -15.71 26.46 19.65
N TRP A 34 -16.94 26.02 19.97
CA TRP A 34 -17.21 24.65 20.39
C TRP A 34 -16.91 23.63 19.29
N VAL A 35 -17.41 23.85 18.06
CA VAL A 35 -17.13 22.98 16.92
C VAL A 35 -15.62 22.98 16.63
N THR A 36 -14.97 24.14 16.66
CA THR A 36 -13.53 24.26 16.41
C THR A 36 -12.72 23.46 17.43
N LYS A 37 -12.99 23.63 18.73
CA LYS A 37 -12.37 22.84 19.82
C LYS A 37 -12.62 21.34 19.66
N THR A 38 -13.85 20.96 19.30
CA THR A 38 -14.22 19.55 19.11
C THR A 38 -13.48 18.91 17.93
N LEU A 39 -13.36 19.64 16.82
CA LEU A 39 -12.66 19.19 15.62
C LEU A 39 -11.15 19.11 15.84
N ILE A 40 -10.56 20.04 16.59
CA ILE A 40 -9.12 20.06 16.91
C ILE A 40 -8.75 18.93 17.88
N ASN A 41 -9.59 18.65 18.89
CA ASN A 41 -9.28 17.69 19.94
C ASN A 41 -9.51 16.21 19.56
N SER A 42 -10.01 15.93 18.35
CA SER A 42 -9.95 14.62 17.67
C SER A 42 -10.46 13.38 18.44
N ASN A 43 -11.59 13.50 19.13
CA ASN A 43 -12.38 12.34 19.57
C ASN A 43 -13.86 12.49 19.18
N PHE A 44 -14.13 12.53 17.87
CA PHE A 44 -15.47 12.60 17.25
C PHE A 44 -16.50 11.60 17.80
N GLN A 45 -16.06 10.55 18.50
CA GLN A 45 -16.91 9.51 19.07
C GLN A 45 -17.62 9.92 20.36
N LYS A 46 -17.20 11.02 21.00
CA LYS A 46 -17.85 11.56 22.20
C LYS A 46 -17.97 13.08 22.07
N LEU A 47 -19.06 13.53 21.44
CA LEU A 47 -19.46 14.93 21.47
C LEU A 47 -19.99 15.24 22.87
N PRO A 48 -19.31 16.07 23.69
CA PRO A 48 -19.90 16.55 24.94
C PRO A 48 -21.09 17.43 24.61
N ASP A 49 -22.09 17.45 25.50
CA ASP A 49 -23.27 18.29 25.32
C ASP A 49 -22.87 19.76 25.15
N PHE A 50 -23.36 20.39 24.08
CA PHE A 50 -23.17 21.82 23.87
C PHE A 50 -24.00 22.58 24.91
N VAL A 51 -23.30 23.26 25.83
CA VAL A 51 -23.94 24.11 26.84
C VAL A 51 -24.06 25.52 26.28
N TYR A 52 -25.28 25.88 25.91
CA TYR A 52 -25.66 27.22 25.49
C TYR A 52 -25.57 28.17 26.69
N LYS A 53 -24.79 29.25 26.59
CA LYS A 53 -24.87 30.37 27.54
C LYS A 53 -26.16 31.14 27.23
N GLU A 54 -27.09 31.18 28.16
CA GLU A 54 -28.39 31.84 28.01
C GLU A 54 -28.24 33.32 27.65
N VAL A 55 -28.41 33.64 26.36
CA VAL A 55 -28.78 34.97 25.86
C VAL A 55 -29.91 34.77 24.82
N PRO A 56 -30.76 35.75 24.52
CA PRO A 56 -32.20 35.76 24.73
C PRO A 56 -33.05 35.00 23.69
N ILE A 57 -32.65 33.80 23.23
CA ILE A 57 -33.55 32.91 22.46
C ILE A 57 -34.77 32.51 23.31
N ALA A 58 -34.58 32.36 24.63
CA ALA A 58 -35.68 32.16 25.58
C ALA A 58 -36.64 33.36 25.68
N LYS A 59 -36.21 34.58 25.32
CA LYS A 59 -37.09 35.76 25.26
C LYS A 59 -37.84 35.87 23.93
N SER A 60 -37.27 35.38 22.82
CA SER A 60 -37.92 35.41 21.50
C SER A 60 -38.94 34.28 21.31
N PHE A 61 -38.78 33.12 21.97
CA PHE A 61 -39.86 32.12 22.11
C PHE A 61 -40.82 32.45 23.26
N ARG A 62 -41.36 33.67 23.26
CA ARG A 62 -42.64 33.89 23.93
C ARG A 62 -43.71 33.33 22.99
N ALA A 63 -44.00 32.04 23.08
CA ALA A 63 -45.32 31.51 22.72
C ALA A 63 -46.34 32.10 23.70
N LYS A 64 -46.54 33.42 23.61
CA LYS A 64 -47.14 34.27 24.64
C LYS A 64 -48.60 33.85 24.88
N LYS A 65 -49.28 33.37 23.84
CA LYS A 65 -50.66 32.88 23.91
C LYS A 65 -50.79 31.44 24.42
N VAL A 66 -49.83 30.55 24.12
CA VAL A 66 -49.94 29.11 24.48
C VAL A 66 -49.46 28.82 25.90
N MET A 67 -48.50 29.62 26.39
CA MET A 67 -47.92 29.40 27.73
C MET A 67 -48.52 30.29 28.81
N GLN A 68 -49.52 31.14 28.53
CA GLN A 68 -50.03 32.13 29.49
C GLN A 68 -50.58 31.49 30.77
N SER A 69 -51.29 30.36 30.65
CA SER A 69 -51.95 29.63 31.74
C SER A 69 -51.08 28.57 32.43
N MET A 70 -49.85 28.31 31.97
CA MET A 70 -48.99 27.28 32.56
C MET A 70 -48.22 27.79 33.78
N ASP A 71 -47.99 26.92 34.76
CA ASP A 71 -47.17 27.24 35.93
C ASP A 71 -45.69 27.50 35.55
N PRO A 72 -44.93 28.24 36.36
CA PRO A 72 -43.53 28.58 36.06
C PRO A 72 -42.60 27.38 35.82
N HIS A 73 -42.85 26.24 36.49
CA HIS A 73 -42.02 25.05 36.36
C HIS A 73 -42.26 24.36 35.01
N SER A 74 -43.52 24.20 34.61
CA SER A 74 -43.88 23.67 33.28
C SER A 74 -43.36 24.55 32.15
N LYS A 75 -43.44 25.88 32.29
CA LYS A 75 -42.83 26.85 31.36
C LYS A 75 -41.34 26.60 31.18
N ARG A 76 -40.60 26.46 32.29
CA ARG A 76 -39.15 26.22 32.27
C ARG A 76 -38.79 24.88 31.62
N ARG A 77 -39.59 23.84 31.86
CA ARG A 77 -39.40 22.51 31.26
C ARG A 77 -39.60 22.56 29.74
N ILE A 78 -40.69 23.18 29.26
CA ILE A 78 -40.97 23.33 27.83
C ILE A 78 -39.88 24.16 27.14
N GLN A 79 -39.46 25.28 27.75
CA GLN A 79 -38.36 26.10 27.23
C GLN A 79 -37.05 25.29 27.14
N THR A 80 -36.71 24.54 28.17
CA THR A 80 -35.54 23.65 28.17
C THR A 80 -35.62 22.61 27.05
N GLN A 81 -36.79 22.00 26.84
CA GLN A 81 -37.00 21.00 25.79
C GLN A 81 -36.88 21.61 24.38
N ILE A 82 -37.45 22.79 24.15
CA ILE A 82 -37.31 23.53 22.88
C ILE A 82 -35.84 23.85 22.62
N ILE A 83 -35.12 24.36 23.62
CA ILE A 83 -33.69 24.67 23.50
C ILE A 83 -32.89 23.40 23.19
N ASN A 84 -33.15 22.29 23.88
CA ASN A 84 -32.45 21.03 23.62
C ASN A 84 -32.75 20.46 22.22
N ASN A 85 -33.98 20.59 21.74
CA ASN A 85 -34.35 20.19 20.38
C ASN A 85 -33.66 21.08 19.33
N LEU A 86 -33.57 22.40 19.56
CA LEU A 86 -32.84 23.33 18.70
C LEU A 86 -31.33 23.01 18.69
N LYS A 87 -30.73 22.68 19.85
CA LYS A 87 -29.34 22.23 19.94
C LYS A 87 -29.11 20.95 19.12
N ALA A 88 -29.96 19.95 19.33
CA ALA A 88 -29.87 18.69 18.60
C ALA A 88 -30.01 18.90 17.09
N GLY A 89 -30.97 19.72 16.67
CA GLY A 89 -31.16 20.12 15.28
C GLY A 89 -29.92 20.79 14.70
N LEU A 90 -29.40 21.83 15.37
CA LEU A 90 -28.21 22.55 14.91
C LEU A 90 -26.96 21.66 14.84
N CYS A 91 -26.75 20.79 15.83
CA CYS A 91 -25.66 19.80 15.81
C CYS A 91 -25.81 18.86 14.61
N TRP A 92 -27.02 18.36 14.35
CA TRP A 92 -27.30 17.48 13.22
C TRP A 92 -27.06 18.18 11.88
N TRP A 93 -27.54 19.41 11.72
CA TRP A 93 -27.29 20.26 10.54
C TRP A 93 -25.81 20.56 10.34
N THR A 94 -25.08 20.83 11.42
CA THR A 94 -23.63 21.04 11.38
C THR A 94 -22.90 19.77 10.93
N ILE A 95 -23.29 18.61 11.46
CA ILE A 95 -22.71 17.31 11.05
C ILE A 95 -23.01 17.02 9.58
N ILE A 96 -24.23 17.29 9.10
CA ILE A 96 -24.58 17.14 7.68
C ILE A 96 -23.76 18.08 6.81
N SER A 97 -23.66 19.35 7.19
CA SER A 97 -22.86 20.33 6.47
C SER A 97 -21.39 19.92 6.44
N LEU A 98 -20.85 19.44 7.56
CA LEU A 98 -19.51 18.87 7.65
C LEU A 98 -19.35 17.64 6.75
N ARG A 99 -20.35 16.76 6.63
CA ARG A 99 -20.33 15.62 5.70
C ARG A 99 -20.33 16.04 4.23
N GLN A 100 -20.83 17.22 3.89
CA GLN A 100 -20.77 17.74 2.51
C GLN A 100 -19.36 18.23 2.13
N VAL A 101 -18.59 18.69 3.13
CA VAL A 101 -17.26 19.28 2.95
C VAL A 101 -16.11 18.39 3.41
N LEU A 102 -16.38 17.34 4.18
CA LEU A 102 -15.42 16.31 4.62
C LEU A 102 -15.73 14.98 3.96
N VAL A 103 -14.69 14.27 3.55
CA VAL A 103 -14.76 12.92 3.00
C VAL A 103 -14.07 11.97 3.99
N PRO A 104 -14.74 10.90 4.44
CA PRO A 104 -14.08 9.87 5.23
C PRO A 104 -13.12 9.09 4.33
N VAL A 105 -11.83 9.15 4.65
CA VAL A 105 -10.77 8.45 3.93
C VAL A 105 -10.22 7.33 4.80
N ARG A 106 -10.18 6.12 4.26
CA ARG A 106 -9.59 4.97 4.96
C ARG A 106 -8.08 5.10 4.99
N VAL A 107 -7.50 5.09 6.18
CA VAL A 107 -6.06 5.07 6.44
C VAL A 107 -5.65 3.71 7.01
N ALA A 108 -4.35 3.51 7.30
CA ALA A 108 -3.86 2.24 7.86
C ALA A 108 -4.53 1.88 9.20
N VAL A 109 -4.82 2.88 10.04
CA VAL A 109 -5.45 2.72 11.36
C VAL A 109 -6.82 3.41 11.35
N GLY A 110 -7.80 2.80 10.66
CA GLY A 110 -9.20 3.26 10.66
C GLY A 110 -9.55 4.27 9.57
N PHE A 111 -10.38 5.25 9.90
CA PHE A 111 -10.86 6.31 9.00
C PHE A 111 -10.42 7.67 9.53
N GLN A 112 -10.04 8.56 8.62
CA GLN A 112 -9.79 9.97 8.90
C GLN A 112 -10.67 10.83 8.00
N ASN A 113 -11.30 11.86 8.57
CA ASN A 113 -12.07 12.81 7.78
C ASN A 113 -11.12 13.84 7.17
N CYS A 114 -11.15 13.98 5.85
CA CYS A 114 -10.34 14.95 5.11
C CYS A 114 -11.25 15.97 4.41
N TRP A 115 -10.84 17.23 4.29
CA TRP A 115 -11.57 18.18 3.46
C TRP A 115 -11.69 17.68 2.02
N LYS A 116 -12.93 17.65 1.52
CA LYS A 116 -13.29 17.23 0.16
C LYS A 116 -12.45 17.95 -0.89
N HIS A 117 -12.33 19.28 -0.79
CA HIS A 117 -11.55 20.06 -1.76
C HIS A 117 -10.06 19.70 -1.73
N GLY A 118 -9.44 19.66 -0.54
CA GLY A 118 -8.03 19.28 -0.39
C GLY A 118 -7.75 17.86 -0.87
N PHE A 119 -8.63 16.91 -0.51
CA PHE A 119 -8.56 15.53 -0.97
C PHE A 119 -8.69 15.45 -2.50
N VAL A 120 -9.67 16.13 -3.10
CA VAL A 120 -9.86 16.15 -4.57
C VAL A 120 -8.65 16.75 -5.29
N LYS A 121 -8.04 17.81 -4.75
CA LYS A 121 -6.81 18.40 -5.31
C LYS A 121 -5.66 17.39 -5.32
N ILE A 122 -5.39 16.74 -4.19
CA ILE A 122 -4.35 15.70 -4.08
C ILE A 122 -4.69 14.53 -5.00
N PHE A 123 -5.92 14.03 -4.97
CA PHE A 123 -6.39 12.94 -5.81
C PHE A 123 -6.20 13.24 -7.30
N ASN A 124 -6.57 14.43 -7.77
CA ASN A 124 -6.41 14.82 -9.16
C ASN A 124 -4.94 14.87 -9.58
N ARG A 125 -4.06 15.39 -8.72
CA ARG A 125 -2.61 15.37 -8.95
C ARG A 125 -2.08 13.94 -9.07
N GLU A 126 -2.38 13.08 -8.10
CA GLU A 126 -1.91 11.68 -8.07
C GLU A 126 -2.53 10.85 -9.21
N MET A 127 -3.76 11.16 -9.63
CA MET A 127 -4.39 10.56 -10.80
C MET A 127 -3.69 10.97 -12.10
N LYS A 128 -3.36 12.26 -12.25
CA LYS A 128 -2.61 12.75 -13.42
C LYS A 128 -1.25 12.05 -13.50
N ASP A 129 -0.51 12.06 -12.40
CA ASP A 129 0.79 11.37 -12.27
C ASP A 129 0.68 9.86 -12.53
N PHE A 130 -0.37 9.19 -12.03
CA PHE A 130 -0.63 7.79 -12.36
C PHE A 130 -0.85 7.58 -13.86
N LYS A 131 -1.70 8.39 -14.50
CA LYS A 131 -2.00 8.25 -15.93
C LYS A 131 -0.77 8.43 -16.79
N GLU A 132 0.08 9.40 -16.46
CA GLU A 132 1.31 9.70 -17.19
C GLU A 132 2.31 8.53 -17.07
N ARG A 133 2.62 8.11 -15.84
CA ARG A 133 3.61 7.04 -15.60
C ARG A 133 3.22 5.69 -16.18
N TYR A 134 1.94 5.32 -16.05
CA TYR A 134 1.41 4.05 -16.55
C TYR A 134 0.93 4.12 -18.01
N LYS A 135 1.14 5.26 -18.69
CA LYS A 135 0.67 5.52 -20.07
C LYS A 135 -0.78 5.10 -20.26
N VAL A 136 -1.65 5.58 -19.38
CA VAL A 136 -3.04 5.14 -19.30
C VAL A 136 -3.83 5.69 -20.48
N GLN A 137 -4.51 4.82 -21.19
CA GLN A 137 -5.36 5.15 -22.33
C GLN A 137 -6.82 4.86 -21.99
N ARG A 138 -7.71 5.79 -22.34
CA ARG A 138 -9.15 5.56 -22.26
C ARG A 138 -9.55 4.65 -23.42
N LEU A 139 -10.31 3.60 -23.14
CA LEU A 139 -10.92 2.77 -24.19
C LEU A 139 -12.21 3.44 -24.67
N ILE A 140 -12.36 3.51 -25.99
CA ILE A 140 -13.51 4.14 -26.66
C ILE A 140 -14.21 3.12 -27.56
N ASP A 141 -13.47 2.16 -28.11
CA ASP A 141 -14.01 1.14 -28.99
C ASP A 141 -14.73 0.01 -28.23
N GLU A 142 -15.89 -0.38 -28.73
CA GLU A 142 -16.71 -1.42 -28.09
C GLU A 142 -16.00 -2.76 -27.99
N HIS A 143 -15.15 -3.09 -28.95
CA HIS A 143 -14.44 -4.36 -28.97
C HIS A 143 -13.45 -4.46 -27.79
N SER A 144 -12.62 -3.44 -27.57
CA SER A 144 -11.70 -3.39 -26.43
C SER A 144 -12.45 -3.30 -25.11
N ILE A 145 -13.59 -2.61 -25.06
CA ILE A 145 -14.46 -2.60 -23.87
C ILE A 145 -14.99 -4.01 -23.58
N LYS A 146 -15.51 -4.73 -24.59
CA LYS A 146 -15.98 -6.12 -24.45
C LYS A 146 -14.85 -7.04 -23.99
N THR A 147 -13.65 -6.89 -24.55
CA THR A 147 -12.45 -7.64 -24.15
C THR A 147 -12.04 -7.33 -22.71
N ALA A 148 -12.04 -6.06 -22.31
CA ALA A 148 -11.75 -5.64 -20.95
C ALA A 148 -12.76 -6.21 -19.94
N SER A 149 -14.06 -6.18 -20.27
CA SER A 149 -15.11 -6.76 -19.42
C SER A 149 -14.94 -8.27 -19.23
N ARG A 150 -14.54 -9.01 -20.28
CA ARG A 150 -14.26 -10.46 -20.20
C ARG A 150 -13.05 -10.81 -19.33
N SER A 151 -12.04 -9.94 -19.26
CA SER A 151 -10.87 -10.15 -18.38
C SER A 151 -11.20 -10.03 -16.88
N GLY A 152 -12.44 -9.62 -16.58
CA GLY A 152 -12.99 -9.34 -15.26
C GLY A 152 -12.73 -7.90 -14.84
N GLU A 153 -13.70 -7.31 -14.16
CA GLU A 153 -13.62 -5.91 -13.78
C GLU A 153 -12.53 -5.70 -12.72
N ASN A 154 -11.56 -4.83 -13.00
CA ASN A 154 -10.68 -4.29 -11.97
C ASN A 154 -11.05 -2.84 -11.68
N ILE A 155 -10.88 -2.40 -10.44
CA ILE A 155 -11.11 -1.02 -10.01
C ILE A 155 -9.82 -0.41 -9.46
N LEU A 156 -9.57 0.84 -9.84
CA LEU A 156 -8.49 1.64 -9.29
C LEU A 156 -8.94 2.26 -7.96
N LYS A 157 -8.24 1.91 -6.88
CA LYS A 157 -8.42 2.52 -5.54
C LYS A 157 -7.14 3.26 -5.14
N PHE A 158 -7.30 4.34 -4.39
CA PHE A 158 -6.16 5.04 -3.79
C PHE A 158 -6.14 4.75 -2.29
N LEU A 159 -5.03 4.21 -1.80
CA LEU A 159 -4.79 4.05 -0.38
C LEU A 159 -3.95 5.20 0.16
N VAL A 160 -4.28 5.70 1.35
CA VAL A 160 -3.42 6.66 2.05
C VAL A 160 -2.32 5.89 2.77
N VAL A 161 -1.06 6.14 2.41
CA VAL A 161 0.13 5.58 3.05
C VAL A 161 1.13 6.70 3.27
N ASN A 162 1.49 6.97 4.54
CA ASN A 162 2.44 8.03 4.92
C ASN A 162 2.11 9.39 4.27
N ASN A 163 0.86 9.84 4.39
CA ASN A 163 0.34 11.09 3.81
C ASN A 163 0.43 11.18 2.27
N LYS A 164 0.65 10.06 1.57
CA LYS A 164 0.63 9.98 0.11
C LYS A 164 -0.50 9.06 -0.35
N LEU A 165 -1.09 9.34 -1.51
CA LEU A 165 -2.04 8.42 -2.13
C LEU A 165 -1.28 7.40 -2.97
N ARG A 166 -1.57 6.12 -2.78
CA ARG A 166 -0.99 5.02 -3.52
C ARG A 166 -2.07 4.37 -4.40
N PRO A 167 -1.96 4.44 -5.73
CA PRO A 167 -2.88 3.76 -6.62
C PRO A 167 -2.71 2.24 -6.52
N ILE A 168 -3.80 1.52 -6.34
CA ILE A 168 -3.86 0.06 -6.29
C ILE A 168 -5.03 -0.38 -7.17
N VAL A 169 -4.74 -1.25 -8.13
CA VAL A 169 -5.76 -1.91 -8.93
C VAL A 169 -6.16 -3.20 -8.24
N ARG A 170 -7.45 -3.38 -8.03
CA ARG A 170 -8.00 -4.59 -7.40
C ARG A 170 -9.10 -5.15 -8.28
N PRO A 171 -9.26 -6.48 -8.36
CA PRO A 171 -10.46 -7.05 -8.95
C PRO A 171 -11.69 -6.56 -8.18
N VAL A 172 -12.77 -6.27 -8.89
CA VAL A 172 -14.10 -6.07 -8.31
C VAL A 172 -14.49 -7.40 -7.68
N THR A 173 -14.86 -7.35 -6.41
CA THR A 173 -15.37 -8.51 -5.69
C THR A 173 -16.83 -8.69 -6.09
N GLU A 174 -17.07 -9.35 -7.21
CA GLU A 174 -18.35 -9.99 -7.51
C GLU A 174 -18.42 -11.34 -6.77
N ASN A 175 -19.61 -11.95 -6.69
CA ASN A 175 -19.94 -13.21 -5.97
C ASN A 175 -18.76 -14.01 -5.40
N SER A 176 -18.83 -14.32 -4.09
CA SER A 176 -17.71 -14.87 -3.31
C SER A 176 -17.00 -16.07 -3.97
N ASN A 177 -17.74 -16.98 -4.62
CA ASN A 177 -17.19 -18.20 -5.21
C ASN A 177 -16.29 -17.97 -6.43
N GLU A 178 -16.68 -17.12 -7.40
CA GLU A 178 -15.87 -16.86 -8.59
C GLU A 178 -14.62 -16.06 -8.24
N THR A 179 -14.77 -15.07 -7.35
CA THR A 179 -13.64 -14.32 -6.80
C THR A 179 -12.63 -15.25 -6.12
N ILE A 180 -13.11 -16.25 -5.36
CA ILE A 180 -12.24 -17.28 -4.76
C ILE A 180 -11.56 -18.09 -5.86
N LYS A 181 -12.29 -18.64 -6.85
CA LYS A 181 -11.70 -19.43 -7.94
C LYS A 181 -10.62 -18.64 -8.70
N LYS A 182 -10.89 -17.38 -9.06
CA LYS A 182 -9.91 -16.50 -9.74
C LYS A 182 -8.68 -16.23 -8.87
N LYS A 183 -8.88 -15.96 -7.58
CA LYS A 183 -7.77 -15.80 -6.62
C LYS A 183 -6.95 -17.08 -6.49
N MET A 184 -7.60 -18.24 -6.49
CA MET A 184 -6.93 -19.54 -6.45
C MET A 184 -6.11 -19.78 -7.73
N ASN A 185 -6.66 -19.45 -8.89
CA ASN A 185 -5.95 -19.56 -10.17
C ASN A 185 -4.71 -18.64 -10.20
N TRP A 186 -4.81 -17.40 -9.74
CA TRP A 186 -3.65 -16.51 -9.68
C TRP A 186 -2.58 -16.97 -8.69
N LYS A 187 -2.96 -17.58 -7.56
CA LYS A 187 -1.99 -18.20 -6.65
C LYS A 187 -1.24 -19.36 -7.31
N LYS A 188 -1.93 -20.16 -8.13
CA LYS A 188 -1.33 -21.22 -8.93
C LYS A 188 -0.33 -20.66 -9.94
N VAL A 189 -0.72 -19.67 -10.75
CA VAL A 189 0.17 -18.99 -11.71
C VAL A 189 1.37 -18.36 -11.00
N ASN A 190 1.15 -17.76 -9.83
CA ASN A 190 2.23 -17.19 -9.02
C ASN A 190 3.23 -18.27 -8.56
N SER A 191 2.75 -19.45 -8.15
CA SER A 191 3.60 -20.56 -7.76
C SER A 191 4.43 -21.09 -8.93
N LEU A 192 3.83 -21.19 -10.12
CA LEU A 192 4.50 -21.60 -11.35
C LEU A 192 5.62 -20.62 -11.72
N LEU A 193 5.30 -19.33 -11.79
CA LEU A 193 6.28 -18.30 -12.14
C LEU A 193 7.41 -18.22 -11.09
N SER A 194 7.09 -18.31 -9.80
CA SER A 194 8.11 -18.33 -8.73
C SER A 194 9.09 -19.47 -8.93
N TRP A 195 8.60 -20.68 -9.21
CA TRP A 195 9.46 -21.82 -9.48
C TRP A 195 10.34 -21.62 -10.72
N CYS A 196 9.78 -21.09 -11.82
CA CYS A 196 10.54 -20.80 -13.03
C CYS A 196 11.69 -19.81 -12.75
N LEU A 197 11.42 -18.74 -12.00
CA LEU A 197 12.43 -17.76 -11.59
C LEU A 197 13.52 -18.42 -10.72
N GLU A 198 13.13 -19.16 -9.69
CA GLU A 198 14.07 -19.84 -8.79
C GLU A 198 14.94 -20.85 -9.54
N SER A 199 14.37 -21.61 -10.48
CA SER A 199 15.10 -22.58 -11.31
C SER A 199 16.13 -21.94 -12.26
N ASN A 200 16.04 -20.62 -12.47
CA ASN A 200 16.99 -19.81 -13.24
C ASN A 200 17.88 -18.95 -12.32
N GLY A 201 17.95 -19.26 -11.02
CA GLY A 201 18.78 -18.53 -10.06
C GLY A 201 18.24 -17.16 -9.67
N ILE A 202 17.00 -16.83 -10.04
CA ILE A 202 16.33 -15.58 -9.64
C ILE A 202 15.51 -15.87 -8.38
N THR A 203 16.11 -15.60 -7.22
CA THR A 203 15.47 -15.83 -5.92
C THR A 203 15.17 -14.51 -5.23
N ARG A 204 14.08 -14.48 -4.45
CA ARG A 204 13.79 -13.33 -3.58
C ARG A 204 14.65 -13.43 -2.33
N GLN A 205 15.49 -12.43 -2.09
CA GLN A 205 16.20 -12.32 -0.83
C GLN A 205 15.20 -11.96 0.29
N THR A 206 15.29 -12.68 1.40
CA THR A 206 14.66 -12.27 2.65
C THR A 206 15.56 -11.28 3.36
N ILE A 207 14.98 -10.51 4.29
CA ILE A 207 15.75 -9.56 5.07
C ILE A 207 16.80 -10.29 5.91
N GLU A 208 16.47 -11.46 6.43
CA GLU A 208 17.39 -12.32 7.16
C GLU A 208 18.56 -12.75 6.27
N SER A 209 18.30 -13.21 5.03
CA SER A 209 19.38 -13.55 4.10
C SER A 209 20.22 -12.35 3.69
N SER A 210 19.63 -11.17 3.54
CA SER A 210 20.38 -9.94 3.25
C SER A 210 21.28 -9.56 4.43
N CYS A 211 20.76 -9.62 5.66
CA CYS A 211 21.56 -9.38 6.86
C CYS A 211 22.72 -10.38 6.97
N GLN A 212 22.52 -11.64 6.59
CA GLN A 212 23.60 -12.63 6.54
C GLN A 212 24.70 -12.25 5.55
N VAL A 213 24.34 -11.82 4.34
CA VAL A 213 25.31 -11.36 3.33
C VAL A 213 26.09 -10.14 3.84
N VAL A 214 25.39 -9.17 4.43
CA VAL A 214 26.01 -8.00 5.06
C VAL A 214 26.99 -8.44 6.16
N SER A 215 26.56 -9.31 7.08
CA SER A 215 27.40 -9.83 8.16
C SER A 215 28.65 -10.55 7.65
N ASN A 216 28.50 -11.41 6.62
CA ASN A 216 29.61 -12.12 6.02
C ASN A 216 30.62 -11.16 5.38
N PHE A 217 30.14 -10.11 4.71
CA PHE A 217 31.01 -9.10 4.12
C PHE A 217 31.75 -8.28 5.19
N LEU A 218 31.06 -7.89 6.26
CA LEU A 218 31.68 -7.18 7.40
C LEU A 218 32.77 -8.02 8.05
N LYS A 219 32.52 -9.32 8.29
CA LYS A 219 33.50 -10.25 8.86
C LYS A 219 34.71 -10.43 7.95
N LYS A 220 34.49 -10.58 6.64
CA LYS A 220 35.56 -10.73 5.66
C LYS A 220 36.47 -9.49 5.58
N ASN A 221 35.93 -8.31 5.85
CA ASN A 221 36.63 -7.03 5.74
C ASN A 221 36.80 -6.35 7.12
N SER A 222 36.89 -7.12 8.20
CA SER A 222 36.97 -6.57 9.56
C SER A 222 38.18 -5.66 9.76
N GLU A 223 39.29 -5.99 9.10
CA GLU A 223 40.57 -5.26 9.13
C GLU A 223 40.63 -4.08 8.16
N SER A 224 39.69 -3.97 7.21
CA SER A 224 39.70 -2.86 6.24
C SER A 224 39.30 -1.55 6.93
N GLU A 225 40.20 -0.57 6.98
CA GLU A 225 39.89 0.77 7.48
C GLU A 225 38.79 1.45 6.64
N ASN A 226 38.74 1.13 5.35
CA ASN A 226 37.77 1.68 4.42
C ASN A 226 36.58 0.73 4.26
N LEU A 227 35.44 1.11 4.83
CA LEU A 227 34.16 0.47 4.59
C LEU A 227 33.09 1.53 4.37
N PHE A 228 32.48 1.49 3.19
CA PHE A 228 31.40 2.39 2.81
C PHE A 228 30.12 1.59 2.65
N VAL A 229 29.03 2.11 3.20
CA VAL A 229 27.70 1.52 3.03
C VAL A 229 26.74 2.52 2.44
N TYR A 230 26.09 2.12 1.36
CA TYR A 230 25.14 2.95 0.63
C TYR A 230 23.78 2.26 0.53
N THR A 231 22.70 3.02 0.53
CA THR A 231 21.36 2.52 0.19
C THR A 231 20.82 3.22 -1.06
N ALA A 232 20.00 2.52 -1.83
CA ALA A 232 19.27 3.12 -2.94
C ALA A 232 17.82 2.59 -3.00
N ASP A 233 16.85 3.48 -3.19
CA ASP A 233 15.42 3.16 -3.37
C ASP A 233 15.07 3.34 -4.85
N ILE A 234 14.61 2.30 -5.56
CA ILE A 234 14.19 2.47 -6.95
C ILE A 234 12.88 3.25 -7.01
N THR A 235 12.92 4.38 -7.72
CA THR A 235 11.77 5.27 -7.85
C THR A 235 10.64 4.54 -8.57
N LYS A 236 9.58 4.19 -7.83
CA LYS A 236 8.32 3.68 -8.39
C LYS A 236 8.55 2.49 -9.33
N CYS A 237 9.32 1.50 -8.90
CA CYS A 237 9.73 0.34 -9.71
C CYS A 237 8.59 -0.23 -10.58
N PHE A 238 7.42 -0.51 -9.98
CA PHE A 238 6.26 -1.07 -10.69
C PHE A 238 5.78 -0.25 -11.89
N ALA A 239 5.91 1.07 -11.86
CA ALA A 239 5.45 1.94 -12.95
C ALA A 239 6.42 1.96 -14.15
N HIS A 240 7.68 1.58 -13.94
CA HIS A 240 8.72 1.61 -14.97
C HIS A 240 8.87 0.29 -15.71
N ILE A 241 8.21 -0.79 -15.25
CA ILE A 241 8.26 -2.10 -15.88
C ILE A 241 7.64 -2.03 -17.29
N GLY A 242 8.52 -2.02 -18.30
CA GLY A 242 8.10 -2.04 -19.70
C GLY A 242 7.54 -3.41 -20.07
N HIS A 243 6.31 -3.44 -20.63
CA HIS A 243 5.64 -4.69 -21.00
C HIS A 243 6.44 -5.47 -22.04
N GLN A 244 6.91 -4.81 -23.10
CA GLN A 244 7.68 -5.45 -24.17
C GLN A 244 8.95 -6.14 -23.65
N LEU A 245 9.80 -5.41 -22.92
CA LEU A 245 11.00 -6.00 -22.32
C LEU A 245 10.66 -7.10 -21.30
N SER A 246 9.55 -6.97 -20.55
CA SER A 246 9.10 -8.05 -19.66
C SER A 246 8.74 -9.31 -20.42
N LEU A 247 8.10 -9.19 -21.59
CA LEU A 247 7.76 -10.33 -22.45
C LEU A 247 9.01 -11.01 -22.97
N GLU A 248 10.00 -10.25 -23.44
CA GLU A 248 11.29 -10.78 -23.89
C GLU A 248 12.00 -11.57 -22.77
N ILE A 249 12.01 -11.03 -21.55
CA ILE A 249 12.59 -11.71 -20.38
C ILE A 249 11.81 -13.01 -20.07
N ILE A 250 10.48 -12.99 -20.12
CA ILE A 250 9.64 -14.17 -19.85
C ILE A 250 9.83 -15.24 -20.93
N GLN A 251 9.90 -14.85 -22.20
CA GLN A 251 10.12 -15.75 -23.32
C GLN A 251 11.48 -16.45 -23.18
N GLU A 252 12.54 -15.73 -22.84
CA GLU A 252 13.84 -16.35 -22.57
C GLU A 252 13.82 -17.25 -21.33
N LEU A 253 13.15 -16.82 -20.25
CA LEU A 253 12.99 -17.60 -19.01
C LEU A 253 12.27 -18.93 -19.24
N LEU A 254 11.28 -18.93 -20.14
CA LEU A 254 10.40 -20.07 -20.43
C LEU A 254 10.73 -20.78 -21.75
N LYS A 255 11.86 -20.42 -22.39
CA LYS A 255 12.30 -20.95 -23.68
C LYS A 255 12.42 -22.47 -23.72
N LYS A 256 12.86 -23.08 -22.61
CA LYS A 256 12.93 -24.53 -22.47
C LYS A 256 11.55 -25.05 -22.09
N GLU A 257 10.96 -25.86 -22.98
CA GLU A 257 9.70 -26.51 -22.67
C GLU A 257 9.86 -27.48 -21.50
N ARG A 258 9.00 -27.32 -20.49
CA ARG A 258 8.98 -28.19 -19.30
C ARG A 258 7.55 -28.48 -18.91
N VAL A 259 7.34 -29.69 -18.40
CA VAL A 259 6.12 -30.06 -17.67
C VAL A 259 6.33 -29.69 -16.21
N LEU A 260 5.40 -28.90 -15.68
CA LEU A 260 5.38 -28.40 -14.32
C LEU A 260 4.19 -29.02 -13.59
N TRP A 261 4.47 -29.65 -12.46
CA TRP A 261 3.46 -30.17 -11.57
C TRP A 261 3.14 -29.16 -10.49
N VAL A 262 1.85 -28.93 -10.24
CA VAL A 262 1.40 -28.05 -9.17
C VAL A 262 0.45 -28.78 -8.24
N THR A 263 0.82 -28.84 -6.97
CA THR A 263 -0.02 -29.40 -5.91
C THR A 263 -0.62 -28.28 -5.07
N CYS A 264 -1.92 -28.41 -4.81
CA CYS A 264 -2.63 -27.60 -3.83
C CYS A 264 -2.81 -28.41 -2.55
N ALA A 265 -2.23 -27.95 -1.45
CA ALA A 265 -2.41 -28.55 -0.14
C ALA A 265 -3.10 -27.59 0.83
N LYS A 266 -3.95 -28.14 1.71
CA LYS A 266 -4.72 -27.39 2.71
C LYS A 266 -4.53 -28.05 4.08
N GLY A 267 -4.22 -27.26 5.09
CA GLY A 267 -4.13 -27.72 6.47
C GLY A 267 -4.48 -26.61 7.45
N LYS A 268 -4.31 -26.89 8.74
CA LYS A 268 -4.56 -25.94 9.82
C LYS A 268 -3.32 -25.84 10.72
N ASP A 269 -2.96 -24.63 11.10
CA ASP A 269 -2.00 -24.34 12.16
C ASP A 269 -2.70 -23.57 13.30
N GLU A 270 -1.96 -23.19 14.34
CA GLU A 270 -2.47 -22.40 15.47
C GLU A 270 -3.08 -21.04 15.04
N ARG A 271 -2.71 -20.53 13.86
CA ARG A 271 -3.18 -19.25 13.31
C ARG A 271 -4.37 -19.42 12.37
N GLY A 272 -4.77 -20.66 12.07
CA GLY A 272 -5.96 -21.00 11.30
C GLY A 272 -5.67 -21.81 10.04
N PHE A 273 -6.53 -21.65 9.02
CA PHE A 273 -6.41 -22.42 7.79
C PHE A 273 -5.27 -21.91 6.90
N THR A 274 -4.34 -22.80 6.58
CA THR A 274 -3.25 -22.55 5.65
C THR A 274 -3.50 -23.31 4.34
N LYS A 275 -3.38 -22.59 3.22
CA LYS A 275 -3.46 -23.17 1.87
C LYS A 275 -2.19 -22.84 1.10
N LEU A 276 -1.53 -23.88 0.60
CA LEU A 276 -0.25 -23.82 -0.11
C LEU A 276 -0.44 -24.28 -1.55
N PHE A 277 0.12 -23.52 -2.49
CA PHE A 277 0.48 -24.04 -3.80
C PHE A 277 1.97 -24.27 -3.81
N TYR A 278 2.37 -25.41 -4.35
CA TYR A 278 3.76 -25.73 -4.56
C TYR A 278 3.94 -26.28 -5.96
N CYS A 279 5.03 -25.89 -6.62
CA CYS A 279 5.33 -26.24 -7.99
C CYS A 279 6.68 -26.94 -8.06
N SER A 280 6.81 -27.97 -8.91
CA SER A 280 8.10 -28.55 -9.30
C SER A 280 8.05 -29.12 -10.71
N ALA A 281 9.21 -29.22 -11.38
CA ALA A 281 9.35 -30.00 -12.62
C ALA A 281 9.74 -31.47 -12.35
N ASP A 282 9.86 -31.84 -11.07
CA ASP A 282 10.18 -33.20 -10.64
C ASP A 282 9.00 -34.17 -10.80
N SER A 283 9.19 -35.43 -10.39
CA SER A 283 8.09 -36.39 -10.30
C SER A 283 7.04 -35.97 -9.27
N LYS A 284 5.83 -36.54 -9.39
CA LYS A 284 4.71 -36.29 -8.48
C LYS A 284 5.06 -36.66 -7.03
N GLU A 285 5.83 -37.71 -6.82
CA GLU A 285 6.24 -38.22 -5.51
C GLU A 285 7.18 -37.24 -4.82
N GLN A 286 8.18 -36.72 -5.55
CA GLN A 286 9.11 -35.70 -5.05
C GLN A 286 8.39 -34.39 -4.73
N LEU A 287 7.36 -34.04 -5.52
CA LEU A 287 6.51 -32.89 -5.25
C LEU A 287 5.76 -33.03 -3.92
N SER A 288 5.13 -34.17 -3.66
CA SER A 288 4.43 -34.44 -2.39
C SER A 288 5.39 -34.39 -1.19
N GLU A 289 6.62 -34.91 -1.32
CA GLU A 289 7.62 -34.83 -0.26
C GLU A 289 8.03 -33.36 0.03
N ARG A 290 8.20 -32.54 -1.02
CA ARG A 290 8.50 -31.11 -0.87
C ARG A 290 7.33 -30.33 -0.28
N VAL A 291 6.09 -30.65 -0.65
CA VAL A 291 4.88 -30.09 -0.02
C VAL A 291 4.87 -30.42 1.47
N LYS A 292 5.17 -31.66 1.86
CA LYS A 292 5.29 -32.09 3.26
C LYS A 292 6.30 -31.25 4.03
N LYS A 293 7.52 -31.13 3.49
CA LYS A 293 8.58 -30.30 4.09
C LYS A 293 8.16 -28.84 4.22
N LYS A 294 7.50 -28.28 3.20
CA LYS A 294 7.04 -26.88 3.21
C LYS A 294 5.89 -26.64 4.19
N MET A 295 4.93 -27.56 4.32
CA MET A 295 3.86 -27.48 5.31
C MET A 295 4.42 -27.60 6.73
N ALA A 296 5.35 -28.54 6.97
CA ALA A 296 6.04 -28.66 8.25
C ALA A 296 6.81 -27.38 8.64
N SER A 297 7.49 -26.74 7.68
CA SER A 297 8.17 -25.45 7.91
C SER A 297 7.23 -24.29 8.29
N LYS A 298 5.92 -24.46 8.05
CA LYS A 298 4.87 -23.52 8.45
C LYS A 298 4.13 -23.96 9.72
N HIS A 299 4.61 -25.01 10.39
CA HIS A 299 3.97 -25.63 11.55
C HIS A 299 2.55 -26.14 11.25
N VAL A 300 2.30 -26.57 10.01
CA VAL A 300 1.05 -27.22 9.61
C VAL A 300 1.29 -28.73 9.65
N THR A 301 0.85 -29.39 10.71
CA THR A 301 1.07 -30.83 10.94
C THR A 301 -0.03 -31.70 10.34
N ASP A 302 -1.27 -31.23 10.36
CA ASP A 302 -2.43 -31.89 9.74
C ASP A 302 -2.80 -31.18 8.44
N TYR A 303 -2.41 -31.76 7.30
CA TYR A 303 -2.73 -31.25 5.98
C TYR A 303 -3.13 -32.35 5.01
N THR A 304 -3.91 -31.97 4.01
CA THR A 304 -4.35 -32.83 2.91
C THR A 304 -3.95 -32.21 1.58
N GLU A 305 -3.41 -33.04 0.68
CA GLU A 305 -3.25 -32.69 -0.73
C GLU A 305 -4.62 -32.76 -1.39
N GLN A 306 -5.09 -31.64 -1.94
CA GLN A 306 -6.43 -31.52 -2.49
C GLN A 306 -6.47 -31.97 -3.95
N TYR A 307 -5.47 -31.55 -4.73
CA TYR A 307 -5.31 -31.93 -6.12
C TYR A 307 -3.88 -31.64 -6.58
N THR A 308 -3.48 -32.34 -7.65
CA THR A 308 -2.20 -32.17 -8.32
C THR A 308 -2.43 -32.17 -9.83
N ASP A 309 -2.05 -31.08 -10.48
CA ASP A 309 -2.26 -30.87 -11.92
C ASP A 309 -0.92 -30.71 -12.65
N LYS A 310 -0.93 -30.94 -13.97
CA LYS A 310 0.20 -30.67 -14.88
C LYS A 310 -0.05 -29.41 -15.71
N TYR A 311 1.00 -28.63 -15.92
CA TYR A 311 1.01 -27.45 -16.79
C TYR A 311 2.28 -27.44 -17.62
N SER A 312 2.24 -26.86 -18.81
CA SER A 312 3.44 -26.59 -19.62
C SER A 312 3.95 -25.17 -19.41
N THR A 313 5.24 -24.94 -19.67
CA THR A 313 5.79 -23.57 -19.73
C THR A 313 5.18 -22.76 -20.87
N THR A 314 4.75 -23.40 -21.96
CA THR A 314 4.03 -22.76 -23.08
C THR A 314 2.65 -22.24 -22.64
N TRP A 315 1.92 -22.99 -21.81
CA TRP A 315 0.68 -22.52 -21.20
C TRP A 315 0.94 -21.33 -20.27
N LEU A 316 1.99 -21.40 -19.44
CA LEU A 316 2.33 -20.29 -18.55
C LEU A 316 2.68 -19.03 -19.35
N LEU A 317 3.46 -19.17 -20.43
CA LEU A 317 3.83 -18.07 -21.32
C LEU A 317 2.59 -17.39 -21.90
N SER A 318 1.64 -18.15 -22.45
CA SER A 318 0.43 -17.57 -23.05
C SER A 318 -0.44 -16.81 -22.03
N ILE A 319 -0.51 -17.29 -20.78
CA ILE A 319 -1.18 -16.58 -19.69
C ILE A 319 -0.47 -15.27 -19.36
N LEU A 320 0.86 -15.25 -19.33
CA LEU A 320 1.65 -14.04 -19.02
C LEU A 320 1.62 -13.03 -20.17
N GLU A 321 1.66 -13.49 -21.42
CA GLU A 321 1.50 -12.66 -22.62
C GLU A 321 0.13 -11.99 -22.65
N SER A 322 -0.92 -12.78 -22.40
CA SER A 322 -2.28 -12.27 -22.28
C SER A 322 -2.37 -11.24 -21.14
N LEU A 323 -1.80 -11.53 -19.98
CA LEU A 323 -1.83 -10.64 -18.81
C LEU A 323 -1.17 -9.28 -19.09
N LEU A 324 0.08 -9.27 -19.58
CA LEU A 324 0.81 -8.03 -19.84
C LEU A 324 0.12 -7.19 -20.91
N SER A 325 -0.55 -7.84 -21.86
CA SER A 325 -1.34 -7.17 -22.90
C SER A 325 -2.69 -6.61 -22.40
N SER A 326 -3.19 -7.07 -21.24
CA SER A 326 -4.57 -6.89 -20.79
C SER A 326 -4.76 -6.23 -19.42
N TYR A 327 -3.83 -5.37 -19.00
CA TYR A 327 -4.06 -4.58 -17.79
C TYR A 327 -5.13 -3.50 -18.01
N TYR A 328 -6.35 -3.81 -17.59
CA TYR A 328 -7.49 -2.90 -17.62
C TYR A 328 -8.00 -2.56 -16.23
N TYR A 329 -8.55 -1.36 -16.07
CA TYR A 329 -9.39 -1.01 -14.93
C TYR A 329 -10.59 -0.15 -15.35
N LYS A 330 -11.67 -0.26 -14.58
CA LYS A 330 -12.91 0.48 -14.72
C LYS A 330 -12.96 1.62 -13.69
N ARG A 331 -13.46 2.78 -14.12
CA ARG A 331 -13.77 3.92 -13.25
C ARG A 331 -15.09 4.52 -13.71
N GLY A 332 -16.13 4.33 -12.90
CA GLY A 332 -17.51 4.65 -13.32
C GLY A 332 -17.90 3.79 -14.54
N PRO A 333 -18.49 4.36 -15.60
CA PRO A 333 -18.83 3.62 -16.82
C PRO A 333 -17.65 3.47 -17.79
N THR A 334 -16.48 4.04 -17.49
CA THR A 334 -15.36 4.11 -18.44
C THR A 334 -14.27 3.07 -18.11
N TYR A 335 -13.76 2.42 -19.15
CA TYR A 335 -12.62 1.50 -19.07
C TYR A 335 -11.32 2.20 -19.51
N PHE A 336 -10.23 1.80 -18.87
CA PHE A 336 -8.90 2.32 -19.10
C PHE A 336 -7.92 1.17 -19.25
N ARG A 337 -7.01 1.28 -20.22
CA ARG A 337 -5.87 0.39 -20.41
C ARG A 337 -4.63 1.00 -19.78
N ILE A 338 -3.85 0.18 -19.10
CA ILE A 338 -2.51 0.50 -18.60
C ILE A 338 -1.52 0.09 -19.70
N GLY A 339 -0.86 1.06 -20.33
CA GLY A 339 0.07 0.82 -21.44
C GLY A 339 1.52 0.62 -21.01
N ASN A 340 1.85 0.87 -19.75
CA ASN A 340 3.18 0.68 -19.19
C ASN A 340 3.11 0.37 -17.69
N GLY A 341 4.10 -0.33 -17.15
CA GLY A 341 4.15 -0.69 -15.74
C GLY A 341 3.19 -1.82 -15.36
N VAL A 342 3.40 -2.42 -14.20
CA VAL A 342 2.48 -3.42 -13.65
C VAL A 342 1.69 -2.81 -12.49
N PRO A 343 0.37 -3.00 -12.44
CA PRO A 343 -0.44 -2.36 -11.42
C PRO A 343 -0.16 -2.95 -10.03
N GLN A 344 -0.01 -2.09 -9.03
CA GLN A 344 0.07 -2.55 -7.64
C GLN A 344 -1.26 -3.20 -7.22
N GLY A 345 -1.19 -4.32 -6.52
CA GLY A 345 -2.35 -5.10 -6.09
C GLY A 345 -2.65 -6.33 -6.96
N HIS A 346 -2.10 -6.41 -8.18
CA HIS A 346 -2.16 -7.64 -8.96
C HIS A 346 -1.26 -8.73 -8.35
N PRO A 347 -1.70 -9.99 -8.25
CA PRO A 347 -0.95 -11.06 -7.57
C PRO A 347 0.47 -11.29 -8.10
N LEU A 348 0.70 -11.07 -9.39
CA LEU A 348 2.01 -11.32 -10.03
C LEU A 348 2.94 -10.11 -10.05
N SER A 349 2.48 -8.91 -9.68
CA SER A 349 3.25 -7.67 -9.85
C SER A 349 4.61 -7.74 -9.16
N SER A 350 4.70 -8.33 -7.97
CA SER A 350 5.96 -8.45 -7.24
C SER A 350 6.93 -9.45 -7.86
N LEU A 351 6.44 -10.50 -8.52
CA LEU A 351 7.31 -11.44 -9.26
C LEU A 351 7.80 -10.83 -10.57
N LEU A 352 6.94 -10.10 -11.26
CA LEU A 352 7.33 -9.35 -12.46
C LEU A 352 8.38 -8.28 -12.13
N ALA A 353 8.22 -7.56 -11.01
CA ALA A 353 9.24 -6.62 -10.53
C ALA A 353 10.55 -7.31 -10.15
N LEU A 354 10.47 -8.44 -9.44
CA LEU A 354 11.65 -9.25 -9.08
C LEU A 354 12.44 -9.68 -10.32
N MET A 355 11.75 -10.23 -11.32
CA MET A 355 12.29 -10.67 -12.59
C MET A 355 12.93 -9.51 -13.36
N TYR A 356 12.22 -8.38 -13.48
CA TYR A 356 12.68 -7.20 -14.20
C TYR A 356 13.96 -6.60 -13.59
N LEU A 357 14.02 -6.52 -12.26
CA LEU A 357 15.19 -6.06 -11.53
C LEU A 357 16.36 -7.06 -11.61
N ALA A 358 16.09 -8.37 -11.57
CA ALA A 358 17.13 -9.38 -11.74
C ALA A 358 17.76 -9.33 -13.15
N ASP A 359 16.95 -9.07 -14.18
CA ASP A 359 17.47 -8.87 -15.53
C ASP A 359 18.33 -7.60 -15.64
N PHE A 360 17.89 -6.50 -15.03
CA PHE A 360 18.68 -5.28 -14.91
C PHE A 360 20.04 -5.54 -14.24
N GLU A 361 20.05 -6.18 -13.07
CA GLU A 361 21.27 -6.54 -12.34
C GLU A 361 22.22 -7.39 -13.19
N ARG A 362 21.67 -8.40 -13.88
CA ARG A 362 22.45 -9.25 -14.77
C ARG A 362 23.08 -8.48 -15.92
N LYS A 363 22.37 -7.49 -16.47
CA LYS A 363 22.83 -6.71 -17.62
C LYS A 363 23.89 -5.67 -17.25
N TYR A 364 23.67 -4.98 -16.14
CA TYR A 364 24.46 -3.79 -15.78
C TYR A 364 25.52 -4.05 -14.71
N TRP A 365 25.39 -5.10 -13.88
CA TRP A 365 26.25 -5.31 -12.71
C TRP A 365 27.01 -6.65 -12.73
N ASN A 366 27.07 -7.32 -13.88
CA ASN A 366 27.70 -8.64 -13.98
C ASN A 366 29.19 -8.64 -13.64
N LYS A 367 29.89 -7.52 -13.88
CA LYS A 367 31.32 -7.39 -13.59
C LYS A 367 31.52 -7.17 -12.09
N GLU A 368 30.82 -6.20 -11.51
CA GLU A 368 30.91 -5.77 -10.12
C GLU A 368 30.43 -6.86 -9.18
N LYS A 369 29.44 -7.68 -9.58
CA LYS A 369 28.96 -8.83 -8.80
C LYS A 369 30.05 -9.88 -8.54
N LYS A 370 31.12 -9.91 -9.35
CA LYS A 370 32.26 -10.83 -9.18
C LYS A 370 33.41 -10.18 -8.40
N ASP A 371 33.37 -8.89 -8.15
CA ASP A 371 34.42 -8.18 -7.46
C ASP A 371 34.31 -8.41 -5.95
N PRO A 372 35.33 -8.99 -5.28
CA PRO A 372 35.27 -9.30 -3.86
C PRO A 372 35.23 -8.07 -2.94
N ARG A 373 35.50 -6.87 -3.48
CA ARG A 373 35.53 -5.59 -2.76
C ARG A 373 34.16 -4.94 -2.63
N ILE A 374 33.15 -5.43 -3.34
CA ILE A 374 31.78 -4.92 -3.26
C ILE A 374 30.79 -6.07 -3.09
N THR A 375 29.74 -5.83 -2.33
CA THR A 375 28.56 -6.69 -2.31
C THR A 375 27.31 -5.84 -2.26
N TYR A 376 26.19 -6.43 -2.68
CA TYR A 376 24.89 -5.77 -2.58
C TYR A 376 23.80 -6.77 -2.22
N CYS A 377 22.76 -6.25 -1.60
CA CYS A 377 21.52 -6.96 -1.33
C CYS A 377 20.34 -6.15 -1.82
N ARG A 378 19.26 -6.84 -2.19
CA ARG A 378 18.00 -6.22 -2.57
C ARG A 378 16.83 -6.83 -1.85
N TYR A 379 16.00 -5.97 -1.27
CA TYR A 379 14.67 -6.32 -0.79
C TYR A 379 13.61 -5.59 -1.62
N GLU A 380 12.96 -6.32 -2.53
CA GLU A 380 12.02 -5.76 -3.52
C GLU A 380 12.67 -4.67 -4.38
N ASP A 381 12.42 -3.39 -4.09
CA ASP A 381 12.94 -2.20 -4.78
C ASP A 381 13.97 -1.39 -3.97
N ASP A 382 14.31 -1.84 -2.75
CA ASP A 382 15.34 -1.26 -1.90
C ASP A 382 16.66 -2.02 -2.04
N TYR A 383 17.76 -1.30 -2.26
CA TYR A 383 19.12 -1.83 -2.32
C TYR A 383 19.96 -1.36 -1.13
N ILE A 384 20.89 -2.20 -0.71
CA ILE A 384 22.02 -1.85 0.16
C ILE A 384 23.31 -2.36 -0.50
N PHE A 385 24.33 -1.51 -0.52
CA PHE A 385 25.65 -1.78 -1.07
C PHE A 385 26.69 -1.63 0.02
N LEU A 386 27.66 -2.53 0.05
CA LEU A 386 28.83 -2.44 0.90
C LEU A 386 30.06 -2.53 0.01
N THR A 387 30.98 -1.60 0.17
CA THR A 387 32.22 -1.58 -0.62
C THR A 387 33.39 -1.13 0.22
N THR A 388 34.59 -1.63 -0.10
CA THR A 388 35.85 -1.09 0.44
C THR A 388 36.43 0.03 -0.44
N GLN A 389 35.88 0.24 -1.64
CA GLN A 389 36.29 1.28 -2.59
C GLN A 389 35.07 2.01 -3.16
N LYS A 390 35.04 3.34 -3.02
CA LYS A 390 33.89 4.17 -3.39
C LYS A 390 33.65 4.19 -4.90
N GLU A 391 34.72 4.15 -5.68
CA GLU A 391 34.72 4.24 -7.13
C GLU A 391 33.97 3.06 -7.77
N ILE A 392 34.09 1.87 -7.17
CA ILE A 392 33.37 0.66 -7.63
C ILE A 392 31.86 0.85 -7.44
N PHE A 393 31.45 1.41 -6.31
CA PHE A 393 30.03 1.71 -6.07
C PHE A 393 29.53 2.76 -7.07
N GLU A 394 30.28 3.83 -7.31
CA GLU A 394 29.90 4.88 -8.27
C GLU A 394 29.71 4.34 -9.68
N GLN A 395 30.59 3.44 -10.13
CA GLN A 395 30.45 2.73 -11.40
C GLN A 395 29.20 1.85 -11.42
N MET A 396 28.98 1.06 -10.37
CA MET A 396 27.84 0.16 -10.25
C MET A 396 26.51 0.93 -10.23
N ILE A 397 26.41 2.02 -9.47
CA ILE A 397 25.13 2.75 -9.31
C ILE A 397 24.81 3.64 -10.52
N LYS A 398 25.81 3.99 -11.34
CA LYS A 398 25.68 4.93 -12.47
C LYS A 398 24.44 4.70 -13.34
N PRO A 399 24.10 3.47 -13.79
CA PRO A 399 22.91 3.26 -14.64
C PRO A 399 21.60 3.62 -13.94
N LEU A 400 21.52 3.47 -12.60
CA LEU A 400 20.36 3.88 -11.81
C LEU A 400 20.35 5.38 -11.51
N LEU A 401 21.50 6.02 -11.40
CA LEU A 401 21.60 7.46 -11.18
C LEU A 401 21.14 8.23 -12.42
N THR A 402 21.67 7.86 -13.58
CA THR A 402 21.36 8.52 -14.86
C THR A 402 19.96 8.16 -15.35
N GLY A 403 19.47 6.97 -15.01
CA GLY A 403 18.28 6.39 -15.64
C GLY A 403 18.51 5.97 -17.09
N ASP A 404 19.75 6.05 -17.57
CA ASP A 404 20.17 5.66 -18.91
C ASP A 404 20.42 4.14 -18.95
N ASN A 405 19.31 3.40 -18.91
CA ASN A 405 19.30 1.95 -19.01
C ASN A 405 18.04 1.49 -19.75
N THR A 406 18.10 0.31 -20.37
CA THR A 406 16.99 -0.25 -21.15
C THR A 406 15.73 -0.49 -20.33
N HIS A 407 15.89 -0.63 -19.00
CA HIS A 407 14.82 -0.87 -18.04
C HIS A 407 14.14 0.43 -17.58
N LYS A 408 14.68 1.60 -17.96
CA LYS A 408 14.20 2.92 -17.55
C LYS A 408 14.07 3.07 -16.03
N LEU A 409 14.87 2.34 -15.27
CA LEU A 409 14.88 2.37 -13.81
C LEU A 409 15.72 3.53 -13.33
N LYS A 410 15.29 4.19 -12.25
CA LYS A 410 16.00 5.31 -11.64
C LYS A 410 16.00 5.20 -10.12
N ALA A 411 17.15 5.46 -9.49
CA ALA A 411 17.24 5.56 -8.04
C ALA A 411 16.68 6.89 -7.51
N ASN A 412 16.10 6.85 -6.32
CA ASN A 412 15.65 8.02 -5.57
C ASN A 412 16.80 8.50 -4.67
N MET A 413 17.50 9.54 -5.11
CA MET A 413 18.65 10.08 -4.37
C MET A 413 18.26 10.70 -3.04
N ASP A 414 17.07 11.30 -2.94
CA ASP A 414 16.59 11.94 -1.70
C ASP A 414 16.39 10.93 -0.56
N LYS A 415 16.26 9.65 -0.89
CA LYS A 415 16.12 8.55 0.08
C LYS A 415 17.39 7.73 0.25
N SER A 416 18.38 7.95 -0.61
CA SER A 416 19.64 7.23 -0.56
C SER A 416 20.42 7.73 0.64
N LYS A 417 20.97 6.81 1.43
CA LYS A 417 21.77 7.11 2.61
C LYS A 417 23.17 6.58 2.38
N ALA A 418 24.16 7.32 2.88
CA ALA A 418 25.53 6.86 3.00
C ALA A 418 25.89 6.79 4.48
N SER A 419 26.59 5.72 4.87
CA SER A 419 27.27 5.62 6.16
C SER A 419 28.75 5.47 5.86
N GLU A 420 29.49 6.53 6.17
CA GLU A 420 30.94 6.54 6.24
C GLU A 420 31.30 6.20 7.71
N ASP A 421 32.37 5.43 7.94
CA ASP A 421 32.88 5.02 9.27
C ASP A 421 32.10 3.93 10.04
N ARG A 422 31.46 2.97 9.37
CA ARG A 422 30.78 1.82 10.02
C ARG A 422 29.69 2.22 11.06
N ARG A 423 29.07 3.40 10.91
CA ARG A 423 28.01 3.88 11.82
C ARG A 423 26.68 3.14 11.61
N GLU A 424 25.75 3.31 12.54
CA GLU A 424 24.41 2.73 12.44
C GLU A 424 23.69 3.15 11.14
N LEU A 425 23.09 2.18 10.46
CA LEU A 425 22.28 2.40 9.26
C LEU A 425 20.89 1.79 9.44
N GLU A 426 19.86 2.44 8.91
CA GLU A 426 18.52 1.85 8.82
C GLU A 426 18.18 1.50 7.37
N TRP A 427 17.89 0.22 7.12
CA TRP A 427 17.48 -0.31 5.81
C TRP A 427 16.32 -1.31 5.96
N CYS A 428 15.23 -1.11 5.21
CA CYS A 428 14.01 -1.94 5.26
C CYS A 428 13.48 -2.23 6.68
N GLY A 429 13.52 -1.21 7.56
CA GLY A 429 13.08 -1.29 8.95
C GLY A 429 14.02 -2.10 9.88
N VAL A 430 15.21 -2.46 9.41
CA VAL A 430 16.30 -3.04 10.20
C VAL A 430 17.28 -1.94 10.58
N GLN A 431 17.56 -1.81 11.86
CA GLN A 431 18.70 -1.05 12.38
C GLN A 431 19.92 -1.97 12.35
N MET A 432 20.97 -1.53 11.66
CA MET A 432 22.22 -2.26 11.44
C MET A 432 23.34 -1.54 12.16
N ASP A 433 23.95 -2.20 13.14
CA ASP A 433 25.22 -1.80 13.72
C ASP A 433 26.32 -2.45 12.89
N LEU A 434 26.92 -1.66 12.01
CA LEU A 434 27.92 -2.13 11.04
C LEU A 434 29.29 -2.36 11.68
N LYS A 435 29.55 -1.78 12.85
CA LYS A 435 30.78 -2.00 13.62
C LYS A 435 30.74 -3.36 14.29
N GLU A 436 29.63 -3.66 14.97
CA GLU A 436 29.45 -4.91 15.72
C GLU A 436 28.87 -6.05 14.86
N GLY A 437 28.41 -5.75 13.64
CA GLY A 437 27.68 -6.71 12.81
C GLY A 437 26.37 -7.19 13.44
N LYS A 438 25.70 -6.31 14.21
CA LYS A 438 24.45 -6.63 14.92
C LYS A 438 23.26 -6.03 14.19
N PHE A 439 22.18 -6.80 14.07
CA PHE A 439 20.99 -6.42 13.32
C PHE A 439 19.77 -6.47 14.22
N SER A 440 18.93 -5.44 14.19
CA SER A 440 17.73 -5.41 15.03
C SER A 440 16.53 -4.75 14.34
N ARG A 441 15.33 -5.16 14.73
CA ARG A 441 14.06 -4.60 14.24
C ARG A 441 13.22 -4.11 15.39
N ARG A 442 12.60 -2.93 15.22
CA ARG A 442 11.60 -2.44 16.16
C ARG A 442 10.23 -2.99 15.76
N ARG A 443 9.54 -3.67 16.68
CA ARG A 443 8.18 -4.17 16.48
C ARG A 443 7.26 -3.68 17.58
N LEU A 444 6.03 -3.35 17.21
CA LEU A 444 4.97 -3.04 18.18
C LEU A 444 4.48 -4.36 18.79
N CYS A 445 4.63 -4.51 20.09
CA CYS A 445 4.19 -5.69 20.83
C CYS A 445 2.69 -5.58 21.16
N LYS A 446 2.10 -6.68 21.67
CA LYS A 446 0.67 -6.75 22.05
C LYS A 446 0.31 -5.73 23.14
N ASP A 447 1.28 -5.35 23.97
CA ASP A 447 1.18 -4.32 25.00
C ASP A 447 1.20 -2.88 24.44
N GLY A 448 1.31 -2.71 23.11
CA GLY A 448 1.42 -1.40 22.47
C GLY A 448 2.81 -0.77 22.59
N VAL A 449 3.78 -1.44 23.19
CA VAL A 449 5.15 -0.94 23.34
C VAL A 449 6.00 -1.39 22.15
N ARG A 450 6.80 -0.46 21.58
CA ARG A 450 7.77 -0.82 20.55
C ARG A 450 9.03 -1.39 21.19
N LYS A 451 9.29 -2.69 20.99
CA LYS A 451 10.50 -3.36 21.50
C LYS A 451 11.48 -3.66 20.36
N ARG A 452 12.77 -3.67 20.68
CA ARG A 452 13.87 -4.01 19.76
C ARG A 452 14.10 -5.53 19.82
N PHE A 453 14.08 -6.18 18.67
CA PHE A 453 14.34 -7.61 18.51
C PHE A 453 15.57 -7.81 17.65
N PHE A 454 16.58 -8.52 18.16
CA PHE A 454 17.76 -8.86 17.39
C PHE A 454 17.45 -9.95 16.37
N ILE A 455 17.96 -9.80 15.15
CA ILE A 455 17.91 -10.84 14.13
C ILE A 455 19.05 -11.80 14.44
N LYS A 456 18.71 -13.05 14.71
CA LYS A 456 19.71 -14.13 14.83
C LYS A 456 20.16 -14.50 13.42
N LEU A 457 21.46 -14.40 13.20
CA LEU A 457 22.14 -14.74 11.94
C LEU A 457 22.87 -16.06 12.07
#